data_AF-A0A3M6JWL9-F1
#
_entry.id   AF-A0A3M6JWL9-F1
#
_cell.length_a   1.000
_cell.length_b   1.000
_cell.length_c   1.000
_cell.angle_alpha   90.00
_cell.angle_beta   90.00
_cell.angle_gamma   90.00
#
_symmetry.space_group_name_H-M   'P 1'
#
loop_
_entity.id
_entity.type
_entity.pdbx_description
1 polymer ?
#
loop_
_entity_poly.entity_id
_entity_poly.type
_entity_poly.pdbx_seq_one_letter_code
_entity_poly.pdbx_strand_id
1 'polypeptide(L)'
;MNDDAENRQKMVKEHSDKLAKLGIELSKIQFSYKVEEKTSKEYWQKRIESFDEYNKKALEYYNQIFSLIKNIEKEESERFLLQISRFRQLSSSLIEIMKKIEENPSVLNSKDRQQSQWSRELKNNITEESNKCLHHERDMNSYFRDFYEKSLKNILE
;
A
#
# COMPACT_ATOMS: atom_id res chain seq x y z
N MET A 1 15.28 37.42 -5.40
CA MET A 1 14.10 36.56 -5.64
C MET A 1 14.45 35.27 -6.38
N ASN A 2 15.72 34.79 -6.36
CA ASN A 2 16.15 33.56 -7.05
C ASN A 2 16.38 32.40 -6.07
N ASP A 3 16.88 32.71 -4.88
CA ASP A 3 17.26 31.74 -3.84
C ASP A 3 16.09 30.87 -3.34
N ASP A 4 14.86 31.41 -3.28
CA ASP A 4 13.67 30.66 -2.84
C ASP A 4 13.21 29.62 -3.88
N ALA A 5 13.35 29.92 -5.17
CA ALA A 5 13.03 28.99 -6.24
C ALA A 5 14.06 27.87 -6.32
N GLU A 6 15.35 28.22 -6.21
CA GLU A 6 16.47 27.28 -6.24
C GLU A 6 16.45 26.34 -5.01
N ASN A 7 16.13 26.86 -3.82
CA ASN A 7 15.91 26.05 -2.63
C ASN A 7 14.73 25.09 -2.77
N ARG A 8 13.62 25.54 -3.37
CA ARG A 8 12.43 24.70 -3.60
C ARG A 8 12.75 23.57 -4.58
N GLN A 9 13.45 23.86 -5.68
CA GLN A 9 13.85 22.86 -6.67
C GLN A 9 14.78 21.80 -6.05
N LYS A 10 15.77 22.23 -5.26
CA LYS A 10 16.69 21.33 -4.56
C LYS A 10 15.95 20.39 -3.61
N MET A 11 15.04 20.93 -2.81
CA MET A 11 14.20 20.14 -1.90
C MET A 11 13.34 19.12 -2.66
N VAL A 12 12.67 19.53 -3.73
CA VAL A 12 11.85 18.62 -4.55
C VAL A 12 12.70 17.49 -5.14
N LYS A 13 13.92 17.81 -5.60
CA LYS A 13 14.87 16.83 -6.13
C LYS A 13 15.31 15.82 -5.06
N GLU A 14 15.72 16.29 -3.88
CA GLU A 14 16.10 15.42 -2.76
C GLU A 14 14.97 14.47 -2.36
N HIS A 15 13.74 14.98 -2.32
CA HIS A 15 12.60 14.14 -2.00
C HIS A 15 12.25 13.14 -3.12
N SER A 16 12.42 13.52 -4.38
CA SER A 16 12.22 12.64 -5.55
C SER A 16 13.25 11.52 -5.61
N ASP A 17 14.52 11.81 -5.31
CA ASP A 17 15.59 10.80 -5.24
C ASP A 17 15.30 9.76 -4.14
N LYS A 18 14.79 10.21 -2.99
CA LYS A 18 14.34 9.31 -1.92
C LYS A 18 13.16 8.43 -2.37
N LEU A 19 12.19 9.00 -3.09
CA LEU A 19 11.07 8.22 -3.64
C LEU A 19 11.54 7.15 -4.63
N ALA A 20 12.48 7.48 -5.52
CA ALA A 20 13.02 6.51 -6.47
C ALA A 20 13.68 5.32 -5.76
N LYS A 21 14.46 5.59 -4.71
CA LYS A 21 15.08 4.53 -3.87
C LYS A 21 14.02 3.66 -3.19
N LEU A 22 13.02 4.27 -2.56
CA LEU A 22 11.94 3.56 -1.89
C LEU A 22 11.10 2.72 -2.89
N GLY A 23 10.85 3.24 -4.10
CA GLY A 23 10.18 2.49 -5.17
C GLY A 23 10.97 1.26 -5.61
N ILE A 24 12.30 1.37 -5.71
CA ILE A 24 13.18 0.22 -5.99
C ILE A 24 13.12 -0.80 -4.84
N GLU A 25 13.19 -0.35 -3.59
CA GLU A 25 13.08 -1.23 -2.42
C GLU A 25 11.75 -1.98 -2.40
N LEU A 26 10.63 -1.28 -2.64
CA LEU A 26 9.30 -1.88 -2.76
C LEU A 26 9.24 -2.96 -3.84
N SER A 27 9.81 -2.68 -5.01
CA SER A 27 9.80 -3.63 -6.13
C SER A 27 10.54 -4.95 -5.81
N LYS A 28 11.50 -4.91 -4.88
CA LYS A 28 12.28 -6.10 -4.46
C LYS A 28 11.51 -7.02 -3.51
N ILE A 29 10.51 -6.50 -2.78
CA ILE A 29 9.71 -7.30 -1.84
C ILE A 29 8.74 -8.24 -2.59
N GLN A 30 8.36 -7.87 -3.83
CA GLN A 30 7.55 -8.70 -4.74
C GLN A 30 6.24 -9.25 -4.14
N PHE A 31 5.63 -8.53 -3.19
CA PHE A 31 4.37 -8.96 -2.58
C PHE A 31 3.23 -8.96 -3.60
N SER A 32 2.31 -9.94 -3.48
CA SER A 32 1.12 -10.03 -4.32
C SER A 32 -0.16 -10.08 -3.48
N TYR A 33 -1.09 -9.16 -3.78
CA TYR A 33 -2.45 -9.20 -3.26
C TYR A 33 -3.28 -10.38 -3.79
N LYS A 34 -2.77 -11.17 -4.73
CA LYS A 34 -3.47 -12.38 -5.15
C LYS A 34 -3.57 -13.37 -3.98
N VAL A 35 -4.79 -13.75 -3.63
CA VAL A 35 -5.07 -14.76 -2.61
C VAL A 35 -4.99 -16.14 -3.24
N GLU A 36 -4.23 -17.04 -2.61
CA GLU A 36 -4.13 -18.45 -3.01
C GLU A 36 -4.84 -19.33 -1.99
N GLU A 37 -5.49 -20.41 -2.47
CA GLU A 37 -6.16 -21.41 -1.62
C GLU A 37 -5.13 -22.37 -0.99
N LYS A 38 -4.25 -21.85 -0.13
CA LYS A 38 -3.26 -22.63 0.61
C LYS A 38 -3.78 -22.98 1.99
N THR A 39 -3.62 -24.24 2.37
CA THR A 39 -4.07 -24.78 3.67
C THR A 39 -2.90 -25.07 4.62
N SER A 40 -1.70 -24.57 4.32
CA SER A 40 -0.53 -24.69 5.21
C SER A 40 -0.46 -23.46 6.10
N LYS A 41 -0.23 -23.67 7.40
CA LYS A 41 -0.04 -22.60 8.36
C LYS A 41 1.24 -21.79 8.07
N GLU A 42 2.31 -22.48 7.72
CA GLU A 42 3.60 -21.90 7.38
C GLU A 42 3.51 -20.95 6.17
N TYR A 43 2.64 -21.26 5.20
CA TYR A 43 2.35 -20.35 4.10
C TYR A 43 1.74 -19.04 4.60
N TRP A 44 0.73 -19.11 5.47
CA TRP A 44 0.05 -17.91 5.98
C TRP A 44 0.96 -17.06 6.86
N GLN A 45 1.81 -17.69 7.67
CA GLN A 45 2.85 -16.99 8.46
C GLN A 45 3.79 -16.19 7.55
N LYS A 46 4.39 -16.85 6.55
CA LYS A 46 5.26 -16.18 5.58
C LYS A 46 4.56 -15.08 4.80
N ARG A 47 3.29 -15.30 4.44
CA ARG A 47 2.47 -14.30 3.74
C ARG A 47 2.21 -13.07 4.61
N ILE A 48 1.92 -13.25 5.90
CA ILE A 48 1.73 -12.16 6.87
C ILE A 48 3.03 -11.38 7.05
N GLU A 49 4.16 -12.06 7.23
CA GLU A 49 5.48 -11.43 7.35
C GLU A 49 5.84 -10.62 6.10
N SER A 50 5.67 -11.20 4.92
CA SER A 50 5.92 -10.52 3.65
C SER A 50 4.99 -9.32 3.45
N PHE A 51 3.71 -9.44 3.83
CA PHE A 51 2.79 -8.31 3.75
C PHE A 51 3.13 -7.20 4.74
N ASP A 52 3.55 -7.53 5.97
CA ASP A 52 3.95 -6.54 6.97
C ASP A 52 5.20 -5.77 6.53
N GLU A 53 6.20 -6.47 5.98
CA GLU A 53 7.40 -5.85 5.39
C GLU A 53 7.03 -4.93 4.21
N TYR A 54 6.21 -5.42 3.27
CA TYR A 54 5.71 -4.63 2.15
C TYR A 54 4.97 -3.37 2.63
N ASN A 55 4.03 -3.54 3.56
CA ASN A 55 3.16 -2.48 4.04
C ASN A 55 3.96 -1.39 4.78
N LYS A 56 4.96 -1.75 5.59
CA LYS A 56 5.88 -0.79 6.22
C LYS A 56 6.61 0.05 5.19
N LYS A 57 7.17 -0.60 4.16
CA LYS A 57 7.88 0.08 3.08
C LYS A 57 6.96 0.94 2.20
N ALA A 58 5.74 0.48 1.96
CA ALA A 58 4.72 1.23 1.23
C ALA A 58 4.33 2.50 2.00
N LEU A 59 4.19 2.42 3.32
CA LEU A 59 3.94 3.59 4.16
C LEU A 59 5.10 4.58 4.14
N GLU A 60 6.35 4.13 4.18
CA GLU A 60 7.52 5.01 4.00
C GLU A 60 7.45 5.76 2.66
N TYR A 61 7.15 5.04 1.58
CA TYR A 61 6.97 5.60 0.24
C TYR A 61 5.84 6.64 0.17
N TYR A 62 4.65 6.32 0.67
CA TYR A 62 3.52 7.26 0.63
C TYR A 62 3.70 8.45 1.57
N ASN A 63 4.35 8.30 2.74
CA ASN A 63 4.69 9.44 3.60
C ASN A 63 5.67 10.39 2.92
N GLN A 64 6.58 9.85 2.10
CA GLN A 64 7.51 10.64 1.32
C GLN A 64 6.79 11.40 0.18
N ILE A 65 5.79 10.79 -0.47
CA ILE A 65 4.89 11.49 -1.42
C ILE A 65 4.13 12.61 -0.70
N PHE A 66 3.54 12.32 0.46
CA PHE A 66 2.84 13.33 1.25
C PHE A 66 3.73 14.54 1.56
N SER A 67 4.98 14.29 1.94
CA SER A 67 5.95 15.35 2.23
C SER A 67 6.23 16.23 1.00
N LEU A 68 6.32 15.63 -0.19
CA LEU A 68 6.45 16.37 -1.45
C LEU A 68 5.22 17.22 -1.74
N ILE A 69 4.03 16.64 -1.67
CA ILE A 69 2.78 17.34 -1.94
C ILE A 69 2.63 18.50 -0.96
N LYS A 70 2.85 18.27 0.35
CA LYS A 70 2.74 19.29 1.40
C LYS A 70 3.61 20.52 1.16
N ASN A 71 4.80 20.32 0.62
CA ASN A 71 5.74 21.41 0.34
C ASN A 71 5.36 22.24 -0.90
N ILE A 72 4.43 21.77 -1.71
CA ILE A 72 3.99 22.41 -2.96
C ILE A 72 2.57 22.93 -2.83
N GLU A 73 1.65 22.07 -2.38
CA GLU A 73 0.23 22.34 -2.24
C GLU A 73 -0.34 21.69 -0.98
N LYS A 74 -0.67 22.54 0.00
CA LYS A 74 -1.11 22.09 1.32
C LYS A 74 -2.44 21.34 1.28
N GLU A 75 -3.44 21.83 0.54
CA GLU A 75 -4.78 21.22 0.50
C GLU A 75 -4.76 19.80 -0.08
N GLU A 76 -4.07 19.59 -1.19
CA GLU A 76 -3.91 18.25 -1.77
C GLU A 76 -3.09 17.33 -0.86
N SER A 77 -2.22 17.87 -0.01
CA SER A 77 -1.50 17.07 0.98
C SER A 77 -2.41 16.52 2.07
N GLU A 78 -3.41 17.30 2.50
CA GLU A 78 -4.40 16.87 3.50
C GLU A 78 -5.30 15.77 2.92
N ARG A 79 -5.72 15.90 1.65
CA ARG A 79 -6.45 14.85 0.95
C ARG A 79 -5.63 13.57 0.83
N PHE A 80 -4.35 13.69 0.46
CA PHE A 80 -3.47 12.53 0.35
C PHE A 80 -3.21 11.87 1.71
N LEU A 81 -3.14 12.65 2.79
CA LEU A 81 -3.02 12.11 4.14
C LEU A 81 -4.21 11.22 4.52
N LEU A 82 -5.43 11.60 4.13
CA LEU A 82 -6.62 10.76 4.32
C LEU A 82 -6.51 9.42 3.57
N GLN A 83 -5.92 9.44 2.37
CA GLN A 83 -5.66 8.22 1.60
C GLN A 83 -4.66 7.30 2.33
N ILE A 84 -3.59 7.86 2.92
CA ILE A 84 -2.64 7.10 3.74
C ILE A 84 -3.34 6.50 4.97
N SER A 85 -4.19 7.26 5.65
CA SER A 85 -4.97 6.77 6.79
C SER A 85 -5.87 5.61 6.40
N ARG A 86 -6.56 5.71 5.25
CA ARG A 86 -7.39 4.63 4.71
C ARG A 86 -6.57 3.39 4.35
N PHE A 87 -5.41 3.56 3.74
CA PHE A 87 -4.48 2.48 3.43
C PHE A 87 -4.08 1.71 4.71
N ARG A 88 -3.71 2.42 5.79
CA ARG A 88 -3.39 1.79 7.08
C ARG A 88 -4.56 0.95 7.63
N GLN A 89 -5.79 1.47 7.56
CA GLN A 89 -6.98 0.74 8.01
C GLN A 89 -7.17 -0.55 7.22
N LEU A 90 -7.12 -0.47 5.88
CA LEU A 90 -7.28 -1.63 5.00
C LEU A 90 -6.17 -2.67 5.26
N SER A 91 -4.92 -2.25 5.40
CA SER A 91 -3.80 -3.15 5.72
C SER A 91 -3.98 -3.84 7.06
N SER A 92 -4.45 -3.13 8.10
CA SER A 92 -4.76 -3.74 9.40
C SER A 92 -5.88 -4.77 9.29
N SER A 93 -6.99 -4.44 8.62
CA SER A 93 -8.10 -5.38 8.40
C SER A 93 -7.65 -6.63 7.63
N LEU A 94 -6.79 -6.46 6.63
CA LEU A 94 -6.26 -7.58 5.86
C LEU A 94 -5.37 -8.49 6.73
N ILE A 95 -4.49 -7.94 7.56
CA ILE A 95 -3.66 -8.71 8.51
C ILE A 95 -4.52 -9.49 9.49
N GLU A 96 -5.58 -8.88 10.03
CA GLU A 96 -6.49 -9.56 10.97
C GLU A 96 -7.17 -10.77 10.32
N ILE A 97 -7.60 -10.65 9.07
CA ILE A 97 -8.19 -11.76 8.33
C ILE A 97 -7.14 -12.85 8.08
N MET A 98 -5.92 -12.48 7.66
CA MET A 98 -4.84 -13.44 7.45
C MET A 98 -4.50 -14.21 8.73
N LYS A 99 -4.49 -13.56 9.90
CA LYS A 99 -4.25 -14.22 11.19
C LYS A 99 -5.36 -15.22 11.54
N LYS A 100 -6.63 -14.87 11.32
CA LYS A 100 -7.75 -15.81 11.50
C LYS A 100 -7.63 -17.04 10.60
N ILE A 101 -7.14 -16.86 9.37
CA ILE A 101 -6.86 -17.97 8.45
C ILE A 101 -5.64 -18.77 8.92
N GLU A 102 -4.59 -18.13 9.42
CA GLU A 102 -3.40 -18.82 9.95
C GLU A 102 -3.75 -19.78 11.10
N GLU A 103 -4.70 -19.41 11.97
CA GLU A 103 -5.20 -20.25 13.05
C GLU A 103 -5.91 -21.52 12.55
N ASN A 104 -6.65 -21.42 11.43
CA ASN A 104 -7.29 -22.56 10.79
C ASN A 104 -7.26 -22.47 9.25
N PRO A 105 -6.13 -22.83 8.60
CA PRO A 105 -5.96 -22.64 7.16
C PRO A 105 -6.89 -23.52 6.30
N SER A 106 -7.46 -24.59 6.89
CA SER A 106 -8.38 -25.50 6.20
C SER A 106 -9.65 -24.79 5.71
N VAL A 107 -9.99 -23.63 6.29
CA VAL A 107 -11.11 -22.76 5.88
C VAL A 107 -11.06 -22.37 4.40
N LEU A 108 -9.88 -22.34 3.79
CA LEU A 108 -9.73 -21.99 2.37
C LEU A 108 -9.92 -23.16 1.41
N ASN A 109 -10.03 -24.39 1.91
CA ASN A 109 -10.16 -25.57 1.07
C ASN A 109 -11.53 -25.62 0.37
N SER A 110 -11.57 -25.19 -0.89
CA SER A 110 -12.78 -25.20 -1.73
C SER A 110 -13.39 -26.58 -1.97
N LYS A 111 -12.64 -27.66 -1.72
CA LYS A 111 -13.12 -29.04 -1.89
C LYS A 111 -13.87 -29.57 -0.67
N ASP A 112 -13.83 -28.86 0.45
CA ASP A 112 -14.60 -29.22 1.63
C ASP A 112 -16.08 -28.86 1.42
N ARG A 113 -16.93 -29.87 1.30
CA ARG A 113 -18.38 -29.69 1.09
C ARG A 113 -19.11 -29.34 2.38
N GLN A 114 -18.48 -29.52 3.55
CA GLN A 114 -19.04 -29.24 4.87
C GLN A 114 -18.51 -27.94 5.48
N GLN A 115 -18.14 -26.96 4.65
CA GLN A 115 -17.72 -25.65 5.16
C GLN A 115 -18.87 -24.94 5.90
N SER A 116 -18.56 -24.50 7.11
CA SER A 116 -19.42 -23.61 7.88
C SER A 116 -19.68 -22.28 7.15
N GLN A 117 -20.76 -21.59 7.50
CA GLN A 117 -21.03 -20.24 6.99
C GLN A 117 -19.86 -19.29 7.31
N TRP A 118 -19.33 -19.37 8.53
CA TRP A 118 -18.17 -18.60 8.97
C TRP A 118 -16.93 -18.82 8.09
N SER A 119 -16.67 -20.07 7.68
CA SER A 119 -15.55 -20.42 6.79
C SER A 119 -15.70 -19.74 5.41
N ARG A 120 -16.91 -19.75 4.86
CA ARG A 120 -17.20 -19.12 3.55
C ARG A 120 -17.07 -17.61 3.61
N GLU A 121 -17.57 -17.00 4.69
CA GLU A 121 -17.43 -15.56 4.94
C GLU A 121 -15.95 -15.17 5.06
N LEU A 122 -15.16 -15.92 5.83
CA LEU A 122 -13.73 -15.62 5.97
C LEU A 122 -12.98 -15.70 4.64
N LYS A 123 -13.30 -16.69 3.79
CA LYS A 123 -12.75 -16.82 2.44
C LYS A 123 -13.12 -15.65 1.53
N ASN A 124 -14.38 -15.21 1.56
CA ASN A 124 -14.79 -14.06 0.75
C ASN A 124 -14.13 -12.77 1.26
N ASN A 125 -14.08 -12.60 2.58
CA ASN A 125 -13.49 -11.43 3.22
C ASN A 125 -12.01 -11.27 2.87
N ILE A 126 -11.20 -12.36 2.86
CA ILE A 126 -9.78 -12.23 2.49
C ILE A 126 -9.60 -11.76 1.05
N THR A 127 -10.41 -12.26 0.12
CA THR A 127 -10.35 -11.83 -1.29
C THR A 127 -10.85 -10.40 -1.44
N GLU A 128 -11.94 -10.03 -0.78
CA GLU A 128 -12.50 -8.69 -0.84
C GLU A 128 -11.55 -7.64 -0.25
N GLU A 129 -11.02 -7.86 0.96
CA GLU A 129 -10.09 -6.92 1.58
C GLU A 129 -8.77 -6.84 0.82
N SER A 130 -8.26 -7.96 0.29
CA SER A 130 -7.06 -7.92 -0.54
C SER A 130 -7.27 -7.11 -1.83
N ASN A 131 -8.45 -7.23 -2.45
CA ASN A 131 -8.83 -6.40 -3.59
C ASN A 131 -8.97 -4.94 -3.20
N LYS A 132 -9.59 -4.61 -2.05
CA LYS A 132 -9.70 -3.22 -1.57
C LYS A 132 -8.32 -2.59 -1.39
N CYS A 133 -7.37 -3.29 -0.76
CA CYS A 133 -6.00 -2.83 -0.64
C CYS A 133 -5.37 -2.54 -2.01
N LEU A 134 -5.45 -3.49 -2.94
CA LEU A 134 -4.89 -3.32 -4.29
C LEU A 134 -5.49 -2.13 -5.04
N HIS A 135 -6.82 -1.97 -5.02
CA HIS A 135 -7.48 -0.87 -5.71
C HIS A 135 -7.13 0.48 -5.08
N HIS A 136 -7.20 0.57 -3.76
CA HIS A 136 -6.83 1.79 -3.02
C HIS A 136 -5.38 2.20 -3.30
N GLU A 137 -4.47 1.23 -3.35
CA GLU A 137 -3.08 1.49 -3.67
C GLU A 137 -2.88 1.97 -5.11
N ARG A 138 -3.62 1.40 -6.08
CA ARG A 138 -3.61 1.88 -7.47
C ARG A 138 -4.15 3.31 -7.58
N ASP A 139 -5.17 3.65 -6.81
CA ASP A 139 -5.75 4.99 -6.79
C ASP A 139 -4.76 6.00 -6.22
N MET A 140 -4.09 5.69 -5.11
CA MET A 140 -3.03 6.51 -4.53
C MET A 140 -1.88 6.76 -5.53
N ASN A 141 -1.45 5.71 -6.23
CA ASN A 141 -0.40 5.82 -7.23
C ASN A 141 -0.83 6.64 -8.45
N SER A 142 -2.08 6.50 -8.90
CA SER A 142 -2.62 7.28 -10.01
C SER A 142 -2.74 8.75 -9.64
N TYR A 143 -3.25 9.04 -8.45
CA TYR A 143 -3.31 10.39 -7.89
C TYR A 143 -1.92 11.05 -7.84
N PHE A 144 -0.89 10.33 -7.37
CA PHE A 144 0.45 10.88 -7.33
C PHE A 144 1.02 11.17 -8.73
N ARG A 145 0.77 10.29 -9.71
CA ARG A 145 1.18 10.54 -11.11
C ARG A 145 0.52 11.79 -11.68
N ASP A 146 -0.76 11.98 -11.43
CA ASP A 146 -1.50 13.17 -11.88
C ASP A 146 -0.95 14.44 -11.21
N PHE A 147 -0.65 14.37 -9.90
CA PHE A 147 0.00 15.47 -9.19
C PHE A 147 1.40 15.76 -9.75
N TYR A 148 2.15 14.71 -10.09
CA TYR A 148 3.49 14.86 -10.64
C TYR A 148 3.48 15.63 -11.97
N GLU A 149 2.63 15.23 -12.91
CA GLU A 149 2.53 15.88 -14.23
C GLU A 149 2.04 17.33 -14.12
N LYS A 150 1.10 17.62 -13.20
CA LYS A 150 0.52 18.96 -13.06
C LYS A 150 1.43 19.94 -12.33
N SER A 151 2.13 19.47 -11.29
CA SER A 151 2.75 20.35 -10.30
C SER A 151 4.25 20.13 -10.12
N LEU A 152 4.75 18.89 -10.19
CA LEU A 152 6.17 18.60 -9.94
C LEU A 152 7.03 18.77 -11.19
N LYS A 153 6.54 18.37 -12.35
CA LYS A 153 7.29 18.38 -13.61
C LYS A 153 7.82 19.78 -13.95
N ASN A 154 6.96 20.79 -13.86
CA ASN A 154 7.32 22.19 -14.12
C ASN A 154 8.33 22.80 -13.12
N ILE A 155 8.53 22.17 -11.96
CA ILE A 155 9.53 22.60 -10.95
C ILE A 155 10.87 21.92 -11.20
N LEU A 156 10.85 20.72 -11.81
CA LEU A 156 12.03 19.91 -12.07
C LEU A 156 12.66 20.20 -13.44
N GLU A 157 11.85 20.58 -14.43
CA GLU A 157 12.26 21.07 -15.77
C GLU A 157 12.63 22.56 -15.74
#